data_AF-A0A0K8PG87-F1
#
_entry.id   AF-A0A0K8PG87-F1
#
_cell.length_a   1.000
_cell.length_b   1.000
_cell.length_c   1.000
_cell.angle_alpha   90.00
_cell.angle_beta   90.00
_cell.angle_gamma   90.00
#
_symmetry.space_group_name_H-M   'P 1'
#
loop_
_entity.id
_entity.type
_entity.pdbx_description
1 polymer ?
#
loop_
_entity_poly.entity_id
_entity_poly.type
_entity_poly.pdbx_seq_one_letter_code
_entity_poly.pdbx_strand_id
1 'polypeptide(L)'
;MTEPIWWPQVLAATSLRRQAAGMLLAHATPTVVGGTLRLTFARADVAAAWRDSGAQAALEGAMQHCGVAIPVHVRTLTTQEV
;
A
#
# COMPACT_ATOMS: atom_id res chain seq x y z
N MET A 1 -4.53 15.22 -1.55
CA MET A 1 -3.24 14.59 -1.93
C MET A 1 -3.52 13.66 -3.09
N THR A 2 -2.67 13.66 -4.11
CA THR A 2 -2.89 12.90 -5.35
C THR A 2 -2.14 11.58 -5.30
N GLU A 3 -2.81 10.51 -5.69
CA GLU A 3 -2.17 9.19 -5.82
C GLU A 3 -1.07 9.22 -6.90
N PRO A 4 0.01 8.43 -6.77
CA PRO A 4 1.04 8.35 -7.80
C PRO A 4 0.47 7.87 -9.13
N ILE A 5 0.91 8.44 -10.26
CA ILE A 5 0.41 8.07 -11.60
C ILE A 5 0.57 6.58 -11.92
N TRP A 6 1.60 5.94 -11.38
CA TRP A 6 1.89 4.52 -11.53
C TRP A 6 1.10 3.61 -10.56
N TRP A 7 0.39 4.18 -9.58
CA TRP A 7 -0.32 3.43 -8.56
C TRP A 7 -1.37 2.46 -9.09
N PRO A 8 -2.24 2.83 -10.05
CA PRO A 8 -3.25 1.90 -10.57
C PRO A 8 -2.64 0.64 -11.18
N GLN A 9 -1.48 0.77 -11.85
CA GLN A 9 -0.76 -0.35 -12.43
C GLN A 9 -0.17 -1.27 -11.36
N VAL A 10 0.44 -0.69 -10.32
CA VAL A 10 0.96 -1.45 -9.17
C VAL A 10 -0.16 -2.17 -8.41
N LEU A 11 -1.32 -1.53 -8.24
CA LEU A 11 -2.49 -2.14 -7.59
C LEU A 11 -3.02 -3.34 -8.39
N ALA A 12 -3.13 -3.21 -9.71
CA ALA A 12 -3.53 -4.30 -10.59
C ALA A 12 -2.52 -5.46 -10.53
N ALA A 13 -1.22 -5.15 -10.63
CA ALA A 13 -0.14 -6.11 -10.54
C ALA A 13 -0.05 -6.80 -9.16
N THR A 14 -0.42 -6.11 -8.08
CA THR A 14 -0.50 -6.67 -6.73
C THR A 14 -1.70 -7.60 -6.60
N SER A 15 -2.87 -7.20 -7.13
CA SER A 15 -4.10 -8.01 -7.12
C SER A 15 -3.91 -9.33 -7.87
N LEU A 16 -3.21 -9.30 -9.01
CA LEU A 16 -2.87 -10.52 -9.77
C LEU A 16 -1.96 -11.48 -9.00
N ARG A 17 -1.02 -10.95 -8.18
CA ARG A 17 -0.11 -11.77 -7.36
C ARG A 17 -0.81 -12.31 -6.11
N ARG A 18 -1.63 -11.48 -5.48
CA ARG A 18 -2.35 -11.80 -4.25
C ARG A 18 -3.60 -10.95 -4.14
N GLN A 19 -4.73 -11.52 -4.51
CA GLN A 19 -6.02 -10.83 -4.51
C GLN A 19 -6.35 -10.21 -3.14
N ALA A 20 -6.05 -10.91 -2.04
CA ALA A 20 -6.23 -10.37 -0.69
C ALA A 20 -5.41 -9.10 -0.42
N ALA A 21 -4.18 -9.01 -0.93
CA ALA A 21 -3.36 -7.80 -0.82
C ALA A 21 -3.96 -6.63 -1.62
N GLY A 22 -4.46 -6.92 -2.83
CA GLY A 22 -5.19 -5.93 -3.64
C GLY A 22 -6.43 -5.40 -2.94
N MET A 23 -7.22 -6.26 -2.30
CA MET A 23 -8.39 -5.85 -1.51
C MET A 23 -8.01 -4.96 -0.32
N LEU A 24 -6.92 -5.28 0.39
CA LEU A 24 -6.45 -4.43 1.49
C LEU A 24 -5.99 -3.05 0.97
N LEU A 25 -5.28 -3.02 -0.16
CA LEU A 25 -4.82 -1.77 -0.79
C LEU A 25 -5.96 -0.88 -1.28
N ALA A 26 -7.12 -1.44 -1.64
CA ALA A 26 -8.30 -0.64 -1.99
C ALA A 26 -8.79 0.23 -0.81
N HIS A 27 -8.38 -0.10 0.42
CA HIS A 27 -8.66 0.68 1.64
C HIS A 27 -7.46 1.53 2.10
N ALA A 28 -6.38 1.57 1.32
CA ALA A 28 -5.19 2.37 1.59
C ALA A 28 -5.18 3.62 0.72
N THR A 29 -4.75 4.74 1.27
CA THR A 29 -4.40 5.94 0.51
C THR A 29 -2.89 5.96 0.27
N PRO A 30 -2.41 5.79 -0.97
CA PRO A 30 -1.01 5.87 -1.31
C PRO A 30 -0.55 7.32 -1.45
N THR A 31 0.62 7.65 -0.91
CA THR A 31 1.25 8.95 -1.08
C THR A 31 2.76 8.77 -1.21
N VAL A 32 3.44 9.60 -1.99
CA VAL A 32 4.91 9.60 -2.04
C VAL A 32 5.42 10.80 -1.25
N VAL A 33 6.22 10.52 -0.22
CA VAL A 33 6.81 11.55 0.66
C VAL A 33 8.29 11.26 0.80
N GLY A 34 9.15 12.20 0.38
CA GLY A 34 10.61 12.05 0.51
C GLY A 34 11.17 10.79 -0.16
N GLY A 35 10.64 10.41 -1.34
CA GLY A 35 11.08 9.21 -2.05
C GLY A 35 10.58 7.89 -1.45
N THR A 36 9.62 7.92 -0.54
CA THR A 36 9.02 6.74 0.10
C THR A 36 7.54 6.65 -0.23
N LEU A 37 7.07 5.46 -0.61
CA LEU A 37 5.64 5.18 -0.70
C LEU A 37 5.06 5.01 0.70
N ARG A 38 4.23 5.94 1.12
CA ARG A 38 3.45 5.86 2.35
C ARG A 38 2.05 5.36 2.05
N LEU A 39 1.71 4.19 2.60
CA LEU A 39 0.35 3.64 2.59
C LEU A 39 -0.34 4.02 3.89
N THR A 40 -1.41 4.79 3.77
CA THR A 40 -2.21 5.20 4.92
C THR A 40 -3.50 4.42 4.95
N PHE A 41 -3.71 3.61 5.99
CA PHE A 41 -4.96 2.89 6.20
C PHE A 41 -5.88 3.68 7.12
N ALA A 42 -7.14 3.84 6.71
CA ALA A 42 -8.14 4.55 7.51
C ALA A 42 -8.59 3.75 8.75
N ARG A 43 -8.45 2.42 8.72
CA ARG A 43 -8.85 1.53 9.81
C ARG A 43 -7.67 0.73 10.33
N ALA A 44 -7.61 0.61 11.65
CA ALA A 44 -6.52 -0.12 12.33
C ALA A 44 -6.58 -1.64 12.09
N ASP A 45 -7.78 -2.22 11.95
CA ASP A 45 -7.97 -3.64 11.67
C ASP A 45 -7.46 -4.03 10.28
N VAL A 46 -7.68 -3.20 9.27
CA VAL A 46 -7.14 -3.40 7.91
C VAL A 46 -5.61 -3.33 7.91
N ALA A 47 -5.02 -2.41 8.69
CA ALA A 47 -3.57 -2.32 8.80
C ALA A 47 -2.95 -3.48 9.60
N ALA A 48 -3.67 -4.05 10.57
CA ALA A 48 -3.28 -5.30 11.21
C ALA A 48 -3.30 -6.44 10.20
N ALA A 49 -4.41 -6.61 9.47
CA ALA A 49 -4.52 -7.61 8.41
C ALA A 49 -3.44 -7.46 7.33
N TRP A 50 -3.05 -6.24 6.98
CA TRP A 50 -1.92 -5.97 6.08
C TRP A 50 -0.61 -6.57 6.59
N ARG A 51 -0.26 -6.30 7.85
CA ARG A 51 0.98 -6.78 8.48
C ARG A 51 1.00 -8.30 8.59
N ASP A 52 -0.13 -8.91 8.95
CA ASP A 52 -0.20 -10.34 9.22
C ASP A 52 -0.34 -11.18 7.94
N SER A 53 -0.83 -10.59 6.84
CA SER A 53 -1.13 -11.31 5.59
C SER A 53 0.05 -11.44 4.64
N GLY A 54 1.23 -10.86 4.93
CA GLY A 54 2.35 -10.83 3.99
C GLY A 54 2.06 -10.04 2.71
N ALA A 55 1.05 -9.15 2.72
CA ALA A 55 0.67 -8.33 1.57
C ALA A 55 1.79 -7.39 1.10
N GLN A 56 2.69 -7.01 2.02
CA GLN A 56 3.84 -6.17 1.71
C GLN A 56 4.78 -6.79 0.67
N ALA A 57 5.11 -8.08 0.78
CA ALA A 57 5.97 -8.75 -0.20
C ALA A 57 5.33 -8.81 -1.59
N ALA A 58 4.00 -9.00 -1.65
CA ALA A 58 3.27 -9.00 -2.92
C ALA A 58 3.28 -7.61 -3.60
N LEU A 59 3.14 -6.55 -2.80
CA LEU A 59 3.25 -5.17 -3.27
C LEU A 59 4.66 -4.85 -3.75
N GLU A 60 5.69 -5.17 -2.98
CA GLU A 60 7.08 -4.90 -3.35
C GLU A 60 7.45 -5.61 -4.66
N GLY A 61 7.03 -6.88 -4.82
CA GLY A 61 7.19 -7.60 -6.09
C GLY A 61 6.40 -7.01 -7.26
N ALA A 62 5.23 -6.42 -7.01
CA ALA A 62 4.47 -5.70 -8.02
C ALA A 62 5.14 -4.38 -8.42
N MET A 63 5.65 -3.64 -7.43
CA MET A 63 6.40 -2.39 -7.64
C MET A 63 7.66 -2.65 -8.49
N GLN A 64 8.45 -3.67 -8.15
CA GLN A 64 9.62 -4.07 -8.94
C GLN A 64 9.25 -4.41 -10.38
N HIS A 65 8.16 -5.15 -10.60
CA HIS A 65 7.67 -5.48 -11.94
C HIS A 65 7.23 -4.25 -12.74
N CYS A 66 6.70 -3.24 -12.07
CA CYS A 66 6.34 -1.95 -12.67
C CYS A 66 7.52 -0.97 -12.80
N GLY A 67 8.75 -1.38 -12.46
CA GLY A 67 9.93 -0.52 -12.49
C GLY A 67 9.98 0.54 -11.38
N VAL A 68 9.19 0.36 -10.31
CA VAL A 68 9.14 1.25 -9.15
C VAL A 68 10.01 0.68 -8.04
N ALA A 69 11.10 1.38 -7.72
CA ALA A 69 12.06 0.97 -6.68
C ALA A 69 12.16 2.03 -5.59
N ILE A 70 11.09 2.17 -4.79
CA ILE A 70 11.07 3.05 -3.61
C ILE A 70 10.63 2.25 -2.37
N PRO A 71 11.12 2.60 -1.17
CA PRO A 71 10.71 1.94 0.06
C PRO A 71 9.22 2.15 0.34
N VAL A 72 8.60 1.17 0.99
CA VAL A 72 7.19 1.22 1.42
C VAL A 72 7.10 1.37 2.93
N HIS A 73 6.34 2.35 3.38
CA HIS A 73 6.02 2.55 4.78
C HIS A 73 4.50 2.51 4.99
N VAL A 74 4.08 1.73 5.97
CA VAL A 74 2.67 1.59 6.33
C VAL A 74 2.39 2.44 7.57
N ARG A 75 1.30 3.21 7.51
CA ARG A 75 0.80 3.99 8.63
C ARG A 75 -0.71 3.80 8.75
N THR A 76 -1.20 3.78 9.98
CA THR A 76 -2.62 3.94 10.27
C THR A 76 -2.94 5.41 10.53
N LEU A 77 -4.14 5.86 10.17
CA LEU A 77 -4.71 7.03 10.80
C LEU A 77 -5.03 6.63 12.25
N THR A 78 -4.08 6.83 13.15
CA THR A 78 -4.40 6.86 14.57
C THR A 78 -5.26 8.09 14.80
N THR A 79 -6.55 7.89 15.03
CA THR A 79 -7.43 8.92 15.59
C THR A 79 -6.92 9.23 17.00
N GLN A 80 -5.92 10.09 17.10
CA GLN A 80 -5.45 10.65 18.35
C GLN A 80 -5.04 12.10 18.12
N GLU A 81 -6.04 12.93 17.84
CA GLU A 81 -6.02 14.36 18.17
C GLU A 81 -7.41 14.70 18.73
N VAL A 82 -7.57 14.47 20.04
CA VAL A 82 -8.36 15.30 20.96
C VAL A 82 -7.66 15.30 22.31
#